data_AF-A0A7S9QCL5-F1
#
_entry.id   AF-A0A7S9QCL5-F1
#
_cell.length_a   1.000
_cell.length_b   1.000
_cell.length_c   1.000
_cell.angle_alpha   90.00
_cell.angle_beta   90.00
_cell.angle_gamma   90.00
#
_symmetry.space_group_name_H-M   'P 1'
#
loop_
_entity.id
_entity.type
_entity.pdbx_description
1 polymer ?
#
loop_
_entity_poly.entity_id
_entity_poly.type
_entity_poly.pdbx_seq_one_letter_code
_entity_poly.pdbx_strand_id
1 'polypeptide(L)'
;MTLRRRLGQDDILIAPGVFDGLTAALAEQAGFEALYLSGAAVAYTRLGRPDIGLTSVSEMTDTLALIRDRVDLPIIIDADTGFGNALNAQRTMRLYERAGANALQVEDQTYPKRCGHLSDKSLIPAGEMVGKIAAMADARATDDTLIIARTDAVAVEGFEQALGRAEAYVAAGADVLFIEALRSEEELRVAAAQFRGRIPLLANMVEGGATPIQSAPDLEALGFSIVIFPGGIVRAMARTAEAYYGSLRANGSNRPFADRMFDFDGLNARIGTAEMLALGECYEDDSRG
;
A
#
# COMPACT_ATOMS: atom_id res chain seq x y z
N MET A 1 14.69 -10.02 6.77
CA MET A 1 13.66 -11.10 6.79
C MET A 1 12.76 -10.87 5.60
N THR A 2 12.33 -11.89 4.84
CA THR A 2 11.39 -11.66 3.73
C THR A 2 9.99 -11.34 4.27
N LEU A 3 9.18 -10.63 3.48
CA LEU A 3 7.79 -10.35 3.84
C LEU A 3 7.01 -11.65 4.07
N ARG A 4 7.19 -12.65 3.21
CA ARG A 4 6.64 -14.00 3.38
C ARG A 4 6.90 -14.57 4.77
N ARG A 5 8.15 -14.50 5.25
CA ARG A 5 8.52 -14.98 6.58
C ARG A 5 7.95 -14.10 7.70
N ARG A 6 7.86 -12.77 7.50
CA ARG A 6 7.25 -11.84 8.46
C ARG A 6 5.76 -12.17 8.71
N LEU A 7 5.03 -12.54 7.65
CA LEU A 7 3.62 -12.89 7.72
C LEU A 7 3.33 -14.27 8.31
N GLY A 8 4.37 -15.09 8.50
CA GLY A 8 4.25 -16.36 9.23
C GLY A 8 4.38 -16.23 10.74
N GLN A 9 4.55 -15.01 11.25
CA GLN A 9 4.58 -14.72 12.70
C GLN A 9 3.16 -14.44 13.20
N ASP A 10 2.96 -14.61 14.51
CA ASP A 10 1.65 -14.38 15.14
C ASP A 10 1.29 -12.89 15.24
N ASP A 11 2.30 -12.03 15.38
CA ASP A 11 2.10 -10.58 15.54
C ASP A 11 1.67 -9.93 14.21
N ILE A 12 0.59 -9.16 14.27
CA ILE A 12 0.05 -8.43 13.12
C ILE A 12 1.08 -7.43 12.57
N LEU A 13 1.21 -7.40 11.24
CA LEU A 13 2.05 -6.44 10.55
C LEU A 13 1.27 -5.15 10.28
N ILE A 14 1.74 -4.04 10.84
CA ILE A 14 1.22 -2.71 10.54
C ILE A 14 2.02 -2.09 9.40
N ALA A 15 1.38 -1.84 8.26
CA ALA A 15 2.02 -1.24 7.08
C ALA A 15 1.37 0.13 6.75
N PRO A 16 1.97 1.26 7.17
CA PRO A 16 1.41 2.58 6.89
C PRO A 16 1.48 2.91 5.40
N GLY A 17 0.52 3.73 4.96
CA GLY A 17 0.51 4.31 3.62
C GLY A 17 1.70 5.25 3.40
N VAL A 18 2.36 5.11 2.27
CA VAL A 18 3.41 6.01 1.76
C VAL A 18 3.14 6.34 0.30
N PHE A 19 3.75 7.42 -0.20
CA PHE A 19 3.59 7.84 -1.60
C PHE A 19 4.85 8.44 -2.23
N ASP A 20 5.91 8.65 -1.45
CA ASP A 20 7.22 9.13 -1.91
C ASP A 20 8.35 8.68 -0.97
N GLY A 21 9.59 8.98 -1.35
CA GLY A 21 10.76 8.62 -0.54
C GLY A 21 10.81 9.31 0.82
N LEU A 22 10.25 10.52 0.95
CA LEU A 22 10.22 11.25 2.23
C LEU A 22 9.31 10.55 3.24
N THR A 23 8.08 10.24 2.84
CA THR A 23 7.11 9.54 3.69
C THR A 23 7.58 8.13 4.05
N ALA A 24 8.24 7.43 3.12
CA ALA A 24 8.87 6.15 3.39
C ALA A 24 10.00 6.24 4.43
N ALA A 25 10.93 7.20 4.28
CA ALA A 25 12.02 7.40 5.23
C ALA A 25 11.52 7.75 6.64
N LEU A 26 10.47 8.59 6.73
CA LEU A 26 9.87 8.94 8.02
C LEU A 26 9.15 7.75 8.67
N ALA A 27 8.49 6.90 7.87
CA ALA A 27 7.88 5.67 8.38
C ALA A 27 8.95 4.68 8.88
N GLU A 28 10.05 4.50 8.15
CA GLU A 28 11.17 3.67 8.59
C GLU A 28 11.77 4.16 9.90
N GLN A 29 11.99 5.48 10.04
CA GLN A 29 12.49 6.09 11.28
C GLN A 29 11.52 5.95 12.47
N ALA A 30 10.22 5.85 12.18
CA ALA A 30 9.21 5.60 13.21
C ALA A 30 9.21 4.13 13.69
N GLY A 31 10.00 3.26 13.06
CA GLY A 31 10.17 1.85 13.46
C GLY A 31 9.18 0.89 12.81
N PHE A 32 8.50 1.29 11.73
CA PHE A 32 7.64 0.37 10.98
C PHE A 32 8.47 -0.71 10.26
N GLU A 33 7.91 -1.92 10.15
CA GLU A 33 8.60 -3.08 9.57
C GLU A 33 8.28 -3.30 8.08
N ALA A 34 7.24 -2.65 7.55
CA ALA A 34 6.83 -2.72 6.15
C ALA A 34 6.03 -1.46 5.79
N LEU A 35 5.88 -1.20 4.49
CA LEU A 35 5.20 -0.02 3.95
C LEU A 35 4.12 -0.44 2.94
N TYR A 36 3.08 0.40 2.80
CA TYR A 36 2.07 0.26 1.75
C TYR A 36 2.13 1.46 0.78
N LEU A 37 2.58 1.23 -0.45
CA LEU A 37 2.53 2.23 -1.50
C LEU A 37 1.11 2.29 -2.08
N SER A 38 0.37 3.32 -1.65
CA SER A 38 -1.05 3.51 -1.94
C SER A 38 -1.29 4.13 -3.31
N GLY A 39 -2.05 3.46 -4.18
CA GLY A 39 -2.43 3.99 -5.49
C GLY A 39 -3.21 5.29 -5.38
N ALA A 40 -4.14 5.37 -4.42
CA ALA A 40 -4.89 6.58 -4.12
C ALA A 40 -3.98 7.73 -3.66
N ALA A 41 -3.01 7.44 -2.78
CA ALA A 41 -2.08 8.45 -2.30
C ALA A 41 -1.21 9.01 -3.43
N VAL A 42 -0.78 8.17 -4.37
CA VAL A 42 -0.06 8.60 -5.58
C VAL A 42 -0.95 9.46 -6.48
N ALA A 43 -2.22 9.09 -6.71
CA ALA A 43 -3.15 9.92 -7.46
C ALA A 43 -3.32 11.32 -6.83
N TYR A 44 -3.49 11.38 -5.51
CA TYR A 44 -3.67 12.64 -4.79
C TYR A 44 -2.44 13.54 -4.86
N THR A 45 -1.25 12.97 -4.73
CA THR A 45 0.00 13.73 -4.52
C THR A 45 0.76 13.99 -5.80
N ARG A 46 0.81 13.05 -6.75
CA ARG A 46 1.48 13.23 -8.05
C ARG A 46 0.58 13.90 -9.07
N LEU A 47 -0.72 13.57 -9.09
CA LEU A 47 -1.65 14.10 -10.08
C LEU A 47 -2.48 15.28 -9.56
N GLY A 48 -2.64 15.42 -8.23
CA GLY A 48 -3.61 16.38 -7.67
C GLY A 48 -5.05 16.03 -8.06
N ARG A 49 -5.33 14.74 -8.28
CA ARG A 49 -6.60 14.23 -8.82
C ARG A 49 -7.16 13.08 -7.97
N PRO A 50 -8.49 12.85 -8.02
CA PRO A 50 -9.10 11.76 -7.29
C PRO A 50 -8.64 10.40 -7.82
N ASP A 51 -8.77 9.39 -6.97
CA ASP A 51 -8.46 8.01 -7.32
C ASP A 51 -9.61 7.35 -8.10
N ILE A 52 -9.54 7.50 -9.42
CA ILE A 52 -10.53 6.99 -10.37
C ILE A 52 -9.87 6.20 -11.52
N GLY A 53 -8.73 5.57 -11.23
CA GLY A 53 -7.99 4.77 -12.20
C GLY A 53 -7.29 5.60 -13.29
N LEU A 54 -6.81 6.80 -12.95
CA LEU A 54 -6.00 7.63 -13.87
C LEU A 54 -4.50 7.30 -13.80
N THR A 55 -4.04 6.81 -12.66
CA THR A 55 -2.65 6.38 -12.45
C THR A 55 -2.30 5.26 -13.40
N SER A 56 -1.12 5.35 -14.01
CA SER A 56 -0.59 4.32 -14.89
C SER A 56 0.42 3.43 -14.17
N VAL A 57 0.62 2.22 -14.71
CA VAL A 57 1.65 1.30 -14.22
C VAL A 57 3.04 1.92 -14.21
N SER A 58 3.36 2.79 -15.18
CA SER A 58 4.66 3.45 -15.25
C SER A 58 4.85 4.45 -14.11
N GLU A 59 3.85 5.29 -13.83
CA GLU A 59 3.93 6.29 -12.75
C GLU A 59 4.07 5.62 -11.38
N MET A 60 3.38 4.50 -11.16
CA MET A 60 3.53 3.69 -9.95
C MET A 60 4.90 3.01 -9.87
N THR A 61 5.41 2.47 -10.99
CA THR A 61 6.74 1.86 -11.07
C THR A 61 7.84 2.88 -10.73
N ASP A 62 7.77 4.08 -11.30
CA ASP A 62 8.75 5.15 -11.06
C ASP A 62 8.70 5.61 -9.60
N THR A 63 7.50 5.67 -9.02
CA THR A 63 7.33 6.03 -7.60
C THR A 63 7.95 4.96 -6.69
N LEU A 64 7.67 3.68 -6.97
CA LEU A 64 8.23 2.56 -6.23
C LEU A 64 9.76 2.54 -6.31
N ALA A 65 10.34 2.76 -7.48
CA ALA A 65 11.79 2.75 -7.66
C ALA A 65 12.48 3.82 -6.80
N LEU A 66 11.92 5.03 -6.70
CA LEU A 66 12.45 6.09 -5.84
C LEU A 66 12.31 5.77 -4.34
N ILE A 67 11.20 5.12 -3.95
CA ILE A 67 11.00 4.69 -2.56
C ILE A 67 12.00 3.58 -2.20
N ARG A 68 12.16 2.59 -3.08
CA ARG A 68 13.09 1.47 -2.90
C ARG A 68 14.55 1.93 -2.87
N ASP A 69 14.92 2.95 -3.65
CA ASP A 69 16.25 3.56 -3.53
C ASP A 69 16.47 4.19 -2.15
N ARG A 70 15.40 4.67 -1.49
CA ARG A 70 15.50 5.33 -0.19
C ARG A 70 15.45 4.37 1.01
N VAL A 71 14.68 3.29 0.99
CA VAL A 71 14.45 2.42 2.16
C VAL A 71 14.60 0.94 1.85
N ASP A 72 15.04 0.17 2.86
CA ASP A 72 15.22 -1.28 2.75
C ASP A 72 13.99 -2.11 3.13
N LEU A 73 12.99 -1.46 3.76
CA LEU A 73 11.79 -2.11 4.25
C LEU A 73 11.00 -2.82 3.14
N PRO A 74 10.33 -3.94 3.45
CA PRO A 74 9.34 -4.55 2.58
C PRO A 74 8.26 -3.56 2.13
N ILE A 75 7.97 -3.52 0.82
CA ILE A 75 6.95 -2.64 0.24
C ILE A 75 5.83 -3.48 -0.39
N ILE A 76 4.61 -3.28 0.10
CA ILE A 76 3.37 -3.73 -0.54
C ILE A 76 2.92 -2.61 -1.48
N ILE A 77 2.69 -2.90 -2.76
CA ILE A 77 2.24 -1.91 -3.75
C ILE A 77 0.82 -2.20 -4.24
N ASP A 78 0.03 -1.16 -4.36
CA ASP A 78 -1.26 -1.18 -5.05
C ASP A 78 -1.07 -1.32 -6.58
N ALA A 79 -1.52 -2.44 -7.14
CA ALA A 79 -1.48 -2.73 -8.57
C ALA A 79 -2.83 -2.50 -9.25
N ASP A 80 -3.79 -1.84 -8.59
CA ASP A 80 -5.14 -1.62 -9.10
C ASP A 80 -5.72 -2.92 -9.69
N THR A 81 -6.19 -2.89 -10.93
CA THR A 81 -6.78 -4.03 -11.64
C THR A 81 -5.76 -4.87 -12.42
N GLY A 82 -4.46 -4.64 -12.20
CA GLY A 82 -3.36 -5.18 -13.01
C GLY A 82 -3.12 -4.42 -14.33
N PHE A 83 -3.74 -3.24 -14.48
CA PHE A 83 -3.63 -2.33 -15.64
C PHE A 83 -4.01 -2.96 -16.99
N GLY A 84 -4.99 -3.88 -16.99
CA GLY A 84 -5.55 -4.47 -18.21
C GLY A 84 -6.02 -5.91 -17.99
N ASN A 85 -5.76 -6.78 -18.97
CA ASN A 85 -6.10 -8.21 -18.91
C ASN A 85 -4.99 -9.04 -18.23
N ALA A 86 -5.07 -10.37 -18.29
CA ALA A 86 -4.08 -11.28 -17.72
C ALA A 86 -2.64 -11.01 -18.21
N LEU A 87 -2.42 -10.69 -19.49
CA LEU A 87 -1.08 -10.37 -20.02
C LEU A 87 -0.56 -9.03 -19.50
N ASN A 88 -1.45 -8.05 -19.30
CA ASN A 88 -1.09 -6.80 -18.63
C ASN A 88 -0.71 -7.06 -17.16
N ALA A 89 -1.46 -7.90 -16.46
CA ALA A 89 -1.16 -8.29 -15.08
C ALA A 89 0.21 -8.99 -14.97
N GLN A 90 0.55 -9.89 -15.91
CA GLN A 90 1.91 -10.48 -15.99
C GLN A 90 3.00 -9.42 -16.14
N ARG A 91 2.77 -8.45 -17.03
CA ARG A 91 3.72 -7.35 -17.23
C ARG A 91 3.86 -6.52 -15.95
N THR A 92 2.75 -6.17 -15.31
CA THR A 92 2.72 -5.44 -14.04
C THR A 92 3.51 -6.16 -12.95
N MET A 93 3.31 -7.47 -12.79
CA MET A 93 4.08 -8.31 -11.86
C MET A 93 5.59 -8.13 -12.06
N ARG A 94 6.07 -8.34 -13.29
CA ARG A 94 7.50 -8.23 -13.63
C ARG A 94 8.03 -6.80 -13.48
N LEU A 95 7.23 -5.78 -13.75
CA LEU A 95 7.64 -4.38 -13.63
C LEU A 95 7.84 -4.00 -12.16
N TYR A 96 6.86 -4.28 -11.31
CA TYR A 96 6.90 -3.89 -9.90
C TYR A 96 7.90 -4.72 -9.10
N GLU A 97 7.99 -6.02 -9.34
CA GLU A 97 8.99 -6.87 -8.70
C GLU A 97 10.41 -6.40 -9.03
N ARG A 98 10.69 -6.05 -10.30
CA ARG A 98 11.99 -5.49 -10.70
C ARG A 98 12.27 -4.11 -10.08
N ALA A 99 11.23 -3.31 -9.85
CA ALA A 99 11.34 -2.04 -9.13
C ALA A 99 11.48 -2.21 -7.61
N GLY A 100 11.38 -3.45 -7.10
CA GLY A 100 11.64 -3.82 -5.71
C GLY A 100 10.41 -3.96 -4.82
N ALA A 101 9.22 -4.21 -5.39
CA ALA A 101 8.05 -4.60 -4.60
C ALA A 101 8.25 -5.97 -3.95
N ASN A 102 7.71 -6.14 -2.74
CA ASN A 102 7.68 -7.43 -2.03
C ASN A 102 6.29 -8.07 -2.02
N ALA A 103 5.25 -7.28 -2.26
CA ALA A 103 3.91 -7.79 -2.53
C ALA A 103 3.15 -6.86 -3.46
N LEU A 104 2.28 -7.43 -4.29
CA LEU A 104 1.39 -6.69 -5.19
C LEU A 104 -0.06 -6.96 -4.81
N GLN A 105 -0.82 -5.91 -4.54
CA GLN A 105 -2.28 -5.97 -4.39
C GLN A 105 -2.95 -5.80 -5.74
N VAL A 106 -3.68 -6.80 -6.21
CA VAL A 106 -4.49 -6.74 -7.43
C VAL A 106 -5.97 -6.95 -7.10
N GLU A 107 -6.86 -6.20 -7.75
CA GLU A 107 -8.30 -6.17 -7.44
C GLU A 107 -9.22 -6.58 -8.60
N ASP A 108 -10.42 -7.03 -8.25
CA ASP A 108 -11.43 -7.56 -9.18
C ASP A 108 -12.43 -6.51 -9.71
N GLN A 109 -12.11 -5.22 -9.56
CA GLN A 109 -12.89 -4.14 -10.18
C GLN A 109 -12.71 -4.11 -11.70
N THR A 110 -13.75 -3.65 -12.41
CA THR A 110 -13.63 -3.25 -13.81
C THR A 110 -12.76 -2.00 -13.95
N TYR A 111 -12.05 -1.86 -15.07
CA TYR A 111 -11.28 -0.66 -15.38
C TYR A 111 -12.10 0.38 -16.17
N PRO A 112 -12.03 1.69 -15.86
CA PRO A 112 -11.28 2.28 -14.75
C PRO A 112 -11.91 1.98 -13.40
N LYS A 113 -11.06 1.71 -12.41
CA LYS A 113 -11.48 1.37 -11.05
C LYS A 113 -11.90 2.60 -10.26
N ARG A 114 -12.60 2.38 -9.14
CA ARG A 114 -12.93 3.42 -8.16
C ARG A 114 -12.38 3.04 -6.80
N CYS A 115 -12.19 4.02 -5.93
CA CYS A 115 -11.85 3.75 -4.52
C CYS A 115 -12.88 2.79 -3.89
N GLY A 116 -12.41 1.78 -3.13
CA GLY A 116 -13.23 0.72 -2.54
C GLY A 116 -14.35 1.20 -1.61
N HIS A 117 -14.29 2.43 -1.11
CA HIS A 117 -15.34 3.03 -0.27
C HIS A 117 -16.36 3.89 -1.04
N LEU A 118 -16.23 4.03 -2.37
CA LEU A 118 -17.21 4.73 -3.20
C LEU A 118 -18.36 3.80 -3.62
N SER A 119 -19.56 4.37 -3.80
CA SER A 119 -20.70 3.68 -4.43
C SER A 119 -20.48 3.52 -5.94
N ASP A 120 -21.22 2.60 -6.57
CA ASP A 120 -21.20 2.32 -8.02
C ASP A 120 -19.92 1.68 -8.56
N LYS A 121 -19.41 0.67 -7.84
CA LYS A 121 -18.35 -0.23 -8.33
C LYS A 121 -18.95 -1.34 -9.18
N SER A 122 -18.23 -1.75 -10.21
CA SER A 122 -18.52 -2.96 -10.99
C SER A 122 -17.30 -3.88 -10.98
N LEU A 123 -17.56 -5.18 -11.06
CA LEU A 123 -16.54 -6.21 -10.98
C LEU A 123 -16.40 -6.95 -12.30
N ILE A 124 -15.18 -7.42 -12.57
CA ILE A 124 -14.97 -8.41 -13.61
C ILE A 124 -15.54 -9.79 -13.17
N PRO A 125 -15.87 -10.68 -14.11
CA PRO A 125 -16.21 -12.05 -13.78
C PRO A 125 -15.11 -12.71 -12.94
N ALA A 126 -15.47 -13.53 -11.95
CA ALA A 126 -14.50 -14.18 -11.07
C ALA A 126 -13.42 -14.97 -11.83
N GLY A 127 -13.80 -15.63 -12.93
CA GLY A 127 -12.87 -16.35 -13.80
C GLY A 127 -11.81 -15.46 -14.48
N GLU A 128 -12.14 -14.20 -14.77
CA GLU A 128 -11.17 -13.24 -15.30
C GLU A 128 -10.13 -12.88 -14.23
N MET A 129 -10.59 -12.62 -12.99
CA MET A 129 -9.68 -12.33 -11.87
C MET A 129 -8.78 -13.52 -11.54
N VAL A 130 -9.34 -14.74 -11.52
CA VAL A 130 -8.58 -15.99 -11.39
C VAL A 130 -7.48 -16.08 -12.46
N GLY A 131 -7.82 -15.78 -13.71
CA GLY A 131 -6.84 -15.76 -14.81
C GLY A 131 -5.74 -14.71 -14.61
N LYS A 132 -6.06 -13.53 -14.07
CA LYS A 132 -5.06 -12.50 -13.74
C LYS A 132 -4.12 -12.94 -12.63
N ILE A 133 -4.65 -13.49 -11.53
CA ILE A 133 -3.85 -13.98 -10.38
C ILE A 133 -2.91 -15.09 -10.84
N ALA A 134 -3.44 -16.10 -11.54
CA ALA A 134 -2.63 -17.20 -12.07
C ALA A 134 -1.54 -16.70 -13.02
N ALA A 135 -1.87 -15.75 -13.89
CA ALA A 135 -0.89 -15.17 -14.80
C ALA A 135 0.22 -14.40 -14.04
N MET A 136 -0.12 -13.66 -12.99
CA MET A 136 0.87 -13.00 -12.13
C MET A 136 1.75 -14.03 -11.41
N ALA A 137 1.16 -15.12 -10.90
CA ALA A 137 1.90 -16.21 -10.26
C ALA A 137 2.87 -16.89 -11.24
N ASP A 138 2.46 -17.14 -12.48
CA ASP A 138 3.33 -17.69 -13.54
C ASP A 138 4.48 -16.73 -13.93
N ALA A 139 4.27 -15.42 -13.74
CA ALA A 139 5.20 -14.39 -14.19
C ALA A 139 6.20 -13.93 -13.12
N ARG A 140 5.96 -14.23 -11.83
CA ARG A 140 6.82 -13.80 -10.72
C ARG A 140 8.21 -14.44 -10.81
N ALA A 141 9.24 -13.65 -10.51
CA ALA A 141 10.62 -14.11 -10.56
C ALA A 141 11.01 -14.92 -9.33
N THR A 142 10.38 -14.65 -8.18
CA THR A 142 10.56 -15.41 -6.93
C THR A 142 9.25 -15.61 -6.19
N ASP A 143 9.12 -16.74 -5.51
CA ASP A 143 8.02 -17.00 -4.60
C ASP A 143 8.07 -16.09 -3.36
N ASP A 144 9.17 -15.38 -3.09
CA ASP A 144 9.22 -14.39 -2.00
C ASP A 144 8.41 -13.12 -2.30
N THR A 145 8.08 -12.85 -3.56
CA THR A 145 7.20 -11.73 -3.95
C THR A 145 5.75 -12.21 -3.92
N LEU A 146 4.95 -11.61 -3.03
CA LEU A 146 3.60 -12.09 -2.72
C LEU A 146 2.54 -11.47 -3.63
N ILE A 147 1.49 -12.23 -3.91
CA ILE A 147 0.28 -11.73 -4.59
C ILE A 147 -0.84 -11.57 -3.56
N ILE A 148 -1.29 -10.34 -3.34
CA ILE A 148 -2.44 -10.02 -2.50
C ILE A 148 -3.66 -9.91 -3.41
N ALA A 149 -4.59 -10.85 -3.31
CA ALA A 149 -5.83 -10.81 -4.07
C ALA A 149 -6.89 -10.02 -3.30
N ARG A 150 -7.28 -8.88 -3.87
CA ARG A 150 -8.34 -8.03 -3.36
C ARG A 150 -9.68 -8.35 -4.02
N THR A 151 -10.74 -8.46 -3.23
CA THR A 151 -12.11 -8.50 -3.73
C THR A 151 -12.95 -7.35 -3.19
N ASP A 152 -13.64 -6.64 -4.08
CA ASP A 152 -14.59 -5.57 -3.75
C ASP A 152 -16.06 -6.07 -3.73
N ALA A 153 -16.26 -7.40 -3.79
CA ALA A 153 -17.55 -8.06 -3.96
C ALA A 153 -18.55 -7.90 -2.82
N VAL A 154 -18.12 -7.63 -1.59
CA VAL A 154 -19.04 -7.40 -0.47
C VAL A 154 -20.04 -6.29 -0.79
N ALA A 155 -19.56 -5.21 -1.45
CA ALA A 155 -20.40 -4.06 -1.77
C ALA A 155 -21.28 -4.24 -3.02
N VAL A 156 -20.98 -5.21 -3.88
CA VAL A 156 -21.59 -5.37 -5.21
C VAL A 156 -22.48 -6.60 -5.29
N GLU A 157 -21.96 -7.74 -4.82
CA GLU A 157 -22.59 -9.07 -4.94
C GLU A 157 -23.02 -9.64 -3.58
N GLY A 158 -22.55 -9.05 -2.48
CA GLY A 158 -22.82 -9.48 -1.11
C GLY A 158 -21.71 -10.34 -0.50
N PHE A 159 -21.78 -10.55 0.81
CA PHE A 159 -20.73 -11.18 1.61
C PHE A 159 -20.42 -12.62 1.18
N GLU A 160 -21.43 -13.49 1.03
CA GLU A 160 -21.26 -14.89 0.62
C GLU A 160 -20.57 -15.02 -0.75
N GLN A 161 -20.94 -14.17 -1.71
CA GLN A 161 -20.33 -14.17 -3.04
C GLN A 161 -18.87 -13.71 -3.00
N ALA A 162 -18.55 -12.76 -2.10
CA ALA A 162 -17.17 -12.35 -1.86
C ALA A 162 -16.30 -13.48 -1.28
N LEU A 163 -16.84 -14.29 -0.35
CA LEU A 163 -16.15 -15.47 0.18
C LEU A 163 -15.91 -16.51 -0.93
N GLY A 164 -16.90 -16.74 -1.79
CA GLY A 164 -16.74 -17.64 -2.95
C GLY A 164 -15.65 -17.18 -3.93
N ARG A 165 -15.56 -15.87 -4.19
CA ARG A 165 -14.46 -15.28 -4.98
C ARG A 165 -13.11 -15.45 -4.28
N ALA A 166 -13.05 -15.16 -2.98
CA ALA A 166 -11.82 -15.31 -2.20
C ALA A 166 -11.29 -16.76 -2.24
N GLU A 167 -12.15 -17.77 -2.10
CA GLU A 167 -11.75 -19.18 -2.27
C GLU A 167 -11.15 -19.47 -3.65
N ALA A 168 -11.79 -18.96 -4.72
CA ALA A 168 -11.27 -19.10 -6.08
C ALA A 168 -9.91 -18.39 -6.25
N TYR A 169 -9.69 -17.26 -5.59
CA TYR A 169 -8.44 -16.50 -5.66
C TYR A 169 -7.30 -17.21 -4.92
N VAL A 170 -7.59 -17.85 -3.78
CA VAL A 170 -6.63 -18.75 -3.10
C VAL A 170 -6.22 -19.88 -4.04
N ALA A 171 -7.20 -20.56 -4.66
CA ALA A 171 -6.92 -21.65 -5.60
C ALA A 171 -6.13 -21.22 -6.85
N ALA A 172 -6.23 -19.94 -7.24
CA ALA A 172 -5.50 -19.36 -8.36
C ALA A 172 -4.04 -19.00 -8.05
N GLY A 173 -3.61 -19.08 -6.78
CA GLY A 173 -2.25 -18.77 -6.36
C GLY A 173 -2.07 -17.44 -5.63
N ALA A 174 -3.14 -16.87 -5.06
CA ALA A 174 -2.99 -15.74 -4.13
C ALA A 174 -2.21 -16.18 -2.87
N ASP A 175 -1.32 -15.31 -2.38
CA ASP A 175 -0.54 -15.52 -1.17
C ASP A 175 -1.12 -14.80 0.07
N VAL A 176 -1.94 -13.77 -0.16
CA VAL A 176 -2.67 -13.02 0.88
C VAL A 176 -4.06 -12.69 0.33
N LEU A 177 -5.08 -12.70 1.19
CA LEU A 177 -6.42 -12.21 0.83
C LEU A 177 -6.69 -10.84 1.43
N PHE A 178 -7.35 -10.01 0.63
CA PHE A 178 -7.91 -8.74 1.06
C PHE A 178 -9.38 -8.66 0.66
N ILE A 179 -10.29 -8.92 1.62
CA ILE A 179 -11.73 -8.83 1.38
C ILE A 179 -12.15 -7.41 1.80
N GLU A 180 -12.38 -6.55 0.82
CA GLU A 180 -12.62 -5.12 1.05
C GLU A 180 -14.02 -4.85 1.62
N ALA A 181 -14.11 -3.83 2.45
CA ALA A 181 -15.35 -3.26 2.98
C ALA A 181 -16.25 -4.26 3.74
N LEU A 182 -15.66 -5.15 4.54
CA LEU A 182 -16.37 -5.91 5.57
C LEU A 182 -17.06 -4.92 6.52
N ARG A 183 -18.37 -5.06 6.68
CA ARG A 183 -19.28 -4.04 7.24
C ARG A 183 -19.58 -4.24 8.71
N SER A 184 -19.22 -5.37 9.28
CA SER A 184 -19.45 -5.70 10.68
C SER A 184 -18.34 -6.55 11.27
N GLU A 185 -18.22 -6.54 12.59
CA GLU A 185 -17.33 -7.44 13.33
C GLU A 185 -17.66 -8.91 13.07
N GLU A 186 -18.95 -9.22 12.86
CA GLU A 186 -19.38 -10.58 12.53
C GLU A 186 -18.85 -11.04 11.15
N GLU A 187 -18.92 -10.18 10.13
CA GLU A 187 -18.34 -10.48 8.81
C GLU A 187 -16.82 -10.66 8.90
N LEU A 188 -16.13 -9.81 9.69
CA LEU A 188 -14.69 -9.95 9.97
C LEU A 188 -14.38 -11.31 10.61
N ARG A 189 -15.15 -11.69 11.65
CA ARG A 189 -14.98 -12.95 12.38
C ARG A 189 -15.24 -14.17 11.49
N VAL A 190 -16.27 -14.12 10.64
CA VAL A 190 -16.59 -15.22 9.71
C VAL A 190 -15.51 -15.38 8.65
N ALA A 191 -15.08 -14.28 8.01
CA ALA A 191 -13.99 -14.31 7.04
C ALA A 191 -12.69 -14.81 7.67
N ALA A 192 -12.34 -14.32 8.86
CA ALA A 192 -11.18 -14.79 9.59
C ALA A 192 -11.27 -16.28 9.93
N ALA A 193 -12.41 -16.76 10.45
CA ALA A 193 -12.59 -18.17 10.77
C ALA A 193 -12.47 -19.09 9.54
N GLN A 194 -12.87 -18.62 8.35
CA GLN A 194 -12.82 -19.42 7.12
C GLN A 194 -11.39 -19.54 6.54
N PHE A 195 -10.60 -18.47 6.60
CA PHE A 195 -9.31 -18.40 5.90
C PHE A 195 -8.09 -18.46 6.82
N ARG A 196 -8.24 -18.19 8.12
CA ARG A 196 -7.15 -18.29 9.10
C ARG A 196 -6.52 -19.67 9.05
N GLY A 197 -5.18 -19.70 9.06
CA GLY A 197 -4.38 -20.92 8.99
C GLY A 197 -4.23 -21.51 7.58
N ARG A 198 -4.95 -20.98 6.58
CA ARG A 198 -4.77 -21.32 5.16
C ARG A 198 -4.00 -20.24 4.42
N ILE A 199 -4.30 -18.97 4.71
CA ILE A 199 -3.72 -17.81 4.04
C ILE A 199 -3.76 -16.57 4.96
N PRO A 200 -2.73 -15.70 4.97
CA PRO A 200 -2.78 -14.42 5.67
C PRO A 200 -3.93 -13.53 5.18
N LEU A 201 -4.53 -12.81 6.12
CA LEU A 201 -5.59 -11.84 5.83
C LEU A 201 -5.10 -10.41 6.05
N LEU A 202 -5.43 -9.54 5.11
CA LEU A 202 -5.17 -8.11 5.17
C LEU A 202 -6.48 -7.35 5.47
N ALA A 203 -6.40 -6.42 6.41
CA ALA A 203 -7.46 -5.45 6.69
C ALA A 203 -7.02 -4.04 6.28
N ASN A 204 -7.96 -3.26 5.74
CA ASN A 204 -7.73 -1.88 5.31
C ASN A 204 -8.44 -0.90 6.25
N MET A 205 -7.66 -0.11 7.00
CA MET A 205 -8.19 0.89 7.91
C MET A 205 -8.17 2.27 7.25
N VAL A 206 -9.36 2.76 6.89
CA VAL A 206 -9.57 4.07 6.24
C VAL A 206 -10.48 4.95 7.07
N GLU A 207 -10.06 6.19 7.32
CA GLU A 207 -10.83 7.15 8.10
C GLU A 207 -12.11 7.57 7.36
N GLY A 208 -13.27 7.29 7.98
CA GLY A 208 -14.58 7.52 7.38
C GLY A 208 -14.99 6.45 6.36
N GLY A 209 -14.28 5.33 6.31
CA GLY A 209 -14.62 4.17 5.47
C GLY A 209 -15.81 3.36 6.00
N ALA A 210 -16.17 2.32 5.24
CA ALA A 210 -17.31 1.44 5.55
C ALA A 210 -16.99 0.37 6.61
N THR A 211 -15.71 0.02 6.77
CA THR A 211 -15.27 -0.94 7.79
C THR A 211 -15.20 -0.25 9.14
N PRO A 212 -15.81 -0.82 10.20
CA PRO A 212 -15.67 -0.29 11.55
C PRO A 212 -14.19 -0.13 11.91
N ILE A 213 -13.80 1.05 12.39
CA ILE A 213 -12.41 1.31 12.76
C ILE A 213 -12.06 0.41 13.94
N GLN A 214 -11.12 -0.51 13.70
CA GLN A 214 -10.55 -1.39 14.70
C GLN A 214 -9.08 -1.05 14.90
N SER A 215 -8.56 -1.30 16.10
CA SER A 215 -7.12 -1.20 16.33
C SER A 215 -6.40 -2.44 15.76
N ALA A 216 -5.10 -2.33 15.49
CA ALA A 216 -4.31 -3.48 15.03
C ALA A 216 -4.40 -4.69 16.00
N PRO A 217 -4.34 -4.51 17.33
CA PRO A 217 -4.57 -5.61 18.29
C PRO A 217 -5.96 -6.27 18.18
N ASP A 218 -7.02 -5.51 17.88
CA ASP A 218 -8.37 -6.09 17.73
C ASP A 218 -8.42 -6.99 16.48
N LEU A 219 -7.81 -6.54 15.38
CA LEU A 219 -7.71 -7.31 14.13
C LEU A 219 -6.83 -8.55 14.30
N GLU A 220 -5.73 -8.43 15.04
CA GLU A 220 -4.86 -9.55 15.40
C GLU A 220 -5.63 -10.62 16.18
N ALA A 221 -6.43 -10.22 17.18
CA ALA A 221 -7.25 -11.14 17.97
C ALA A 221 -8.28 -11.89 17.11
N LEU A 222 -8.78 -11.26 16.04
CA LEU A 222 -9.66 -11.91 15.05
C LEU A 222 -8.90 -12.86 14.12
N GLY A 223 -7.59 -12.68 13.94
CA GLY A 223 -6.72 -13.52 13.11
C GLY A 223 -6.28 -12.88 11.80
N PHE A 224 -6.35 -11.55 11.69
CA PHE A 224 -5.72 -10.83 10.59
C PHE A 224 -4.20 -10.75 10.78
N SER A 225 -3.47 -10.86 9.68
CA SER A 225 -1.99 -10.87 9.69
C SER A 225 -1.40 -9.53 9.27
N ILE A 226 -2.17 -8.70 8.56
CA ILE A 226 -1.73 -7.39 8.05
C ILE A 226 -2.84 -6.38 8.27
N VAL A 227 -2.46 -5.17 8.66
CA VAL A 227 -3.32 -4.00 8.61
C VAL A 227 -2.61 -2.85 7.89
N ILE A 228 -3.31 -2.24 6.93
CA ILE A 228 -2.82 -1.06 6.20
C ILE A 228 -3.57 0.20 6.60
N PHE A 229 -2.86 1.33 6.57
CA PHE A 229 -3.40 2.67 6.79
C PHE A 229 -3.07 3.57 5.58
N PRO A 230 -3.71 3.35 4.42
CA PRO A 230 -3.18 3.77 3.12
C PRO A 230 -3.24 5.27 2.87
N GLY A 231 -4.18 5.99 3.51
CA GLY A 231 -4.47 7.40 3.21
C GLY A 231 -4.15 8.38 4.34
N GLY A 232 -3.84 7.91 5.55
CA GLY A 232 -3.74 8.75 6.73
C GLY A 232 -2.70 9.88 6.59
N ILE A 233 -1.50 9.55 6.07
CA ILE A 233 -0.42 10.52 5.91
C ILE A 233 -0.76 11.64 4.92
N VAL A 234 -1.40 11.33 3.79
CA VAL A 234 -1.79 12.34 2.79
C VAL A 234 -2.81 13.30 3.38
N ARG A 235 -3.78 12.78 4.14
CA ARG A 235 -4.80 13.61 4.81
C ARG A 235 -4.16 14.56 5.83
N ALA A 236 -3.25 14.05 6.66
CA ALA A 236 -2.53 14.86 7.63
C ALA A 236 -1.65 15.94 6.97
N MET A 237 -0.93 15.58 5.91
CA MET A 237 -0.09 16.51 5.15
C MET A 237 -0.90 17.56 4.41
N ALA A 238 -1.98 17.18 3.73
CA ALA A 238 -2.85 18.12 3.02
C ALA A 238 -3.44 19.16 4.00
N ARG A 239 -3.90 18.72 5.17
CA ARG A 239 -4.41 19.62 6.20
C ARG A 239 -3.33 20.58 6.72
N THR A 240 -2.11 20.09 6.89
CA THR A 240 -0.97 20.92 7.32
C THR A 240 -0.59 21.93 6.24
N ALA A 241 -0.59 21.53 4.98
CA ALA A 241 -0.33 22.40 3.84
C ALA A 241 -1.37 23.52 3.71
N GLU A 242 -2.67 23.22 3.85
CA GLU A 242 -3.73 24.24 3.91
C GLU A 242 -3.46 25.28 5.00
N ALA A 243 -3.14 24.83 6.21
CA ALA A 243 -2.86 25.71 7.34
C ALA A 243 -1.59 26.56 7.11
N TYR A 244 -0.54 25.96 6.55
CA TYR A 244 0.69 26.65 6.21
C TYR A 244 0.45 27.75 5.18
N TYR A 245 -0.21 27.43 4.05
CA TYR A 245 -0.49 28.42 3.01
C TYR A 245 -1.43 29.52 3.48
N GLY A 246 -2.40 29.20 4.34
CA GLY A 246 -3.25 30.19 5.00
C GLY A 246 -2.44 31.18 5.84
N SER A 247 -1.52 30.67 6.67
CA SER A 247 -0.63 31.50 7.49
C SER A 247 0.32 32.35 6.64
N LEU A 248 0.97 31.75 5.64
CA LEU A 248 1.89 32.43 4.75
C LEU A 248 1.20 33.56 3.98
N ARG A 249 0.00 33.31 3.45
CA ARG A 249 -0.78 34.32 2.73
C ARG A 249 -1.16 35.49 3.64
N ALA A 250 -1.51 35.24 4.89
CA ALA A 250 -1.91 36.27 5.84
C ALA A 250 -0.73 37.13 6.33
N ASN A 251 0.46 36.54 6.48
CA ASN A 251 1.58 37.18 7.17
C ASN A 251 2.75 37.56 6.25
N GLY A 252 2.83 37.01 5.04
CA GLY A 252 3.99 37.17 4.15
C GLY A 252 5.29 36.59 4.73
N SER A 253 5.19 35.71 5.74
CA SER A 253 6.32 35.13 6.46
C SER A 253 5.94 33.79 7.08
N ASN A 254 6.90 32.87 7.16
CA ASN A 254 6.74 31.57 7.81
C ASN A 254 6.90 31.63 9.33
N ARG A 255 7.35 32.76 9.90
CA ARG A 255 7.61 32.89 11.35
C ARG A 255 6.44 32.44 12.23
N PRO A 256 5.16 32.78 11.92
CA PRO A 256 4.03 32.35 12.75
C PRO A 256 3.70 30.85 12.66
N PHE A 257 4.35 30.10 11.78
CA PHE A 257 4.14 28.66 11.59
C PHE A 257 5.37 27.82 11.99
N ALA A 258 6.44 28.45 12.48
CA ALA A 258 7.74 27.81 12.68
C ALA A 258 7.72 26.65 13.68
N ASP A 259 6.82 26.68 14.67
CA ASP A 259 6.64 25.64 15.69
C ASP A 259 5.92 24.38 15.17
N ARG A 260 5.43 24.41 13.93
CA ARG A 260 4.66 23.34 13.28
C ARG A 260 5.35 22.74 12.06
N MET A 261 6.61 23.11 11.83
CA MET A 261 7.43 22.60 10.73
C MET A 261 8.84 22.33 11.24
N PHE A 262 9.59 21.49 10.53
CA PHE A 262 11.02 21.40 10.76
C PHE A 262 11.70 22.69 10.28
N ASP A 263 12.74 23.11 11.01
CA ASP A 263 13.72 24.04 10.49
C ASP A 263 14.68 23.33 9.51
N PHE A 264 15.67 24.07 9.02
CA PHE A 264 16.62 23.54 8.04
C PHE A 264 17.36 22.31 8.59
N ASP A 265 17.94 22.41 9.77
CA ASP A 265 18.70 21.31 10.37
C ASP A 265 17.80 20.14 10.74
N GLY A 266 16.61 20.42 11.27
CA GLY A 266 15.61 19.42 11.61
C GLY A 266 15.19 18.57 10.41
N LEU A 267 14.95 19.17 9.25
CA LEU A 267 14.61 18.41 8.04
C LEU A 267 15.83 17.64 7.51
N ASN A 268 17.00 18.28 7.45
CA ASN A 268 18.25 17.64 6.99
C ASN A 268 18.61 16.41 7.83
N ALA A 269 18.40 16.46 9.14
CA ALA A 269 18.59 15.32 10.04
C ALA A 269 17.63 14.16 9.71
N ARG A 270 16.41 14.43 9.26
CA ARG A 270 15.45 13.39 8.86
C ARG A 270 15.75 12.78 7.50
N ILE A 271 16.42 13.50 6.60
CA ILE A 271 16.76 12.96 5.28
C ILE A 271 18.18 12.39 5.19
N GLY A 272 18.97 12.51 6.26
CA GLY A 272 20.31 11.88 6.37
C GLY A 272 21.42 12.68 5.68
N THR A 273 21.30 14.00 5.64
CA THR A 273 22.24 14.86 4.89
C THR A 273 23.68 14.72 5.37
N ALA A 274 23.90 14.68 6.68
CA ALA A 274 25.25 14.61 7.26
C ALA A 274 25.93 13.27 6.92
N GLU A 275 25.18 12.17 7.01
CA GLU A 275 25.65 10.83 6.70
C GLU A 275 26.01 10.68 5.22
N MET A 276 25.19 11.24 4.33
CA MET A 276 25.46 11.21 2.88
C MET A 276 26.71 12.01 2.50
N LEU A 277 26.91 13.20 3.09
CA LEU A 277 28.11 14.01 2.85
C LEU A 277 29.37 13.31 3.35
N ALA A 278 29.34 12.78 4.58
CA ALA A 278 30.47 12.04 5.15
C ALA A 278 30.82 10.78 4.32
N LEU A 279 29.81 10.10 3.77
CA LEU A 279 30.03 8.98 2.86
C LEU A 279 30.69 9.44 1.54
N GLY A 280 30.30 10.59 1.01
CA GLY A 280 30.90 11.20 -0.18
C GLY A 280 32.39 11.51 0.01
N GLU A 281 32.74 12.16 1.12
CA GLU A 281 34.13 12.50 1.47
C GLU A 281 35.03 11.26 1.51
N CYS A 282 34.51 10.12 2.00
CA CYS A 282 35.25 8.86 2.02
C CYS A 282 35.68 8.34 0.63
N TYR A 283 35.03 8.79 -0.46
CA TYR A 283 35.39 8.41 -1.82
C TYR A 283 36.35 9.39 -2.51
N GLU A 284 36.59 10.56 -1.91
CA GLU A 284 37.54 11.57 -2.41
C GLU A 284 38.96 11.37 -1.85
N ASP A 285 39.10 10.59 -0.77
CA ASP A 285 40.41 10.26 -0.20
C ASP A 285 41.21 9.31 -1.12
N ASP A 286 42.25 9.87 -1.76
CA ASP A 286 43.23 9.19 -2.64
C ASP A 286 44.01 8.02 -1.96
N SER A 287 43.81 7.82 -0.66
CA SER A 287 44.49 6.77 0.13
C SER A 287 43.90 5.37 -0.04
N ARG A 288 42.86 5.19 -0.87
CA ARG A 288 42.22 3.90 -1.17
C ARG A 288 42.90 3.08 -2.30
N GLY A 289 44.12 3.44 -2.69
CA GLY A 289 44.95 2.71 -3.68
C GLY A 289 45.73 1.53 -3.13
#